data_AF-A0A9K3DNC2-F1
#
_entry.id   AF-A0A9K3DNC2-F1
#
_cell.length_a   1.000
_cell.length_b   1.000
_cell.length_c   1.000
_cell.angle_alpha   90.00
_cell.angle_beta   90.00
_cell.angle_gamma   90.00
#
_symmetry.space_group_name_H-M   'P 1'
#
loop_
_entity.id
_entity.type
_entity.pdbx_description
1 polymer ?
#
loop_
_entity_poly.entity_id
_entity_poly.type
_entity_poly.pdbx_seq_one_letter_code
_entity_poly.pdbx_strand_id
1 'polypeptide(L)' 'MVSFEPAVTILDAKFQGIPDQMVQEMLLTLGIAMLCVNSSPPQRPRKKEVVALLMEVKEFTCRMGENFTTNEAIIYS' A
#
# COMPACT_ATOMS: atom_id res chain seq x y z
N MET A 1 -1.17 -22.90 16.65
CA MET A 1 -0.96 -21.48 16.96
C MET A 1 -0.31 -20.87 15.74
N VAL A 2 -0.97 -19.90 15.09
CA VAL A 2 -0.34 -19.14 14.01
C VAL A 2 0.64 -18.18 14.68
N SER A 3 1.94 -18.39 14.48
CA SER A 3 2.93 -17.36 14.81
C SER A 3 2.64 -16.19 13.89
N PHE A 4 2.11 -15.09 14.42
CA PHE A 4 1.99 -13.85 13.67
C PHE A 4 3.40 -13.30 13.53
N GLU A 5 4.12 -13.75 12.51
CA GLU A 5 5.33 -13.09 12.07
C GLU A 5 4.97 -11.64 11.69
N PRO A 6 5.82 -10.66 12.02
CA PRO A 6 5.50 -9.27 11.75
C PRO A 6 5.37 -9.09 10.24
N ALA A 7 4.32 -8.42 9.76
CA ALA A 7 3.97 -8.34 8.33
C ALA A 7 5.15 -7.91 7.43
N VAL A 8 6.12 -7.17 7.98
CA VAL A 8 7.38 -6.81 7.34
C VAL A 8 8.23 -8.00 6.84
N THR A 9 8.12 -9.18 7.45
CA THR A 9 8.89 -10.38 7.04
C THR A 9 8.39 -11.01 5.75
N ILE A 10 7.20 -10.60 5.29
CA ILE A 10 6.63 -11.01 3.99
C ILE A 10 7.35 -10.27 2.85
N LEU A 11 7.89 -9.07 3.13
CA LEU A 11 8.69 -8.32 2.18
C LEU A 11 10.08 -8.95 2.05
N ASP A 12 10.66 -8.86 0.85
CA ASP A 12 12.02 -9.32 0.58
C ASP A 12 13.03 -8.66 1.55
N ALA A 13 13.96 -9.44 2.08
CA ALA A 13 14.97 -8.97 3.04
C ALA A 13 15.79 -7.77 2.54
N LYS A 14 15.90 -7.55 1.21
CA LYS A 14 16.53 -6.35 0.63
C LYS A 14 15.82 -5.04 0.99
N PHE A 15 14.59 -5.13 1.48
CA PHE A 15 13.78 -4.02 1.99
C PHE A 15 13.97 -3.78 3.50
N GLN A 16 14.95 -4.41 4.14
CA GLN A 16 15.34 -4.06 5.50
C GLN A 16 16.01 -2.68 5.51
N GLY A 17 15.50 -1.75 6.33
CA GLY A 17 16.05 -0.40 6.48
C GLY A 17 15.41 0.68 5.60
N ILE A 18 14.38 0.37 4.79
CA ILE A 18 13.52 1.41 4.20
C ILE A 18 12.53 1.97 5.24
N PRO A 19 12.05 3.22 5.05
CA PRO A 19 11.15 3.86 5.99
C PRO A 19 9.83 3.10 6.13
N ASP A 20 9.28 3.09 7.34
CA ASP A 20 8.06 2.36 7.71
C ASP A 20 6.87 2.73 6.80
N GLN A 21 6.78 3.99 6.38
CA GLN A 21 5.77 4.46 5.43
C GLN A 21 5.81 3.72 4.08
N MET A 22 7.02 3.44 3.57
CA MET A 22 7.21 2.70 2.32
C MET A 22 6.88 1.22 2.52
N VAL A 23 7.22 0.66 3.68
CA VAL A 23 6.83 -0.70 4.07
C VAL A 23 5.30 -0.83 4.12
N GLN A 24 4.62 0.14 4.73
CA GLN A 24 3.16 0.20 4.79
C GLN A 24 2.55 0.28 3.38
N GLU A 25 3.11 1.10 2.47
CA GLU A 25 2.67 1.19 1.07
C GLU A 25 2.78 -0.17 0.36
N MET A 26 3.90 -0.86 0.54
CA MET A 26 4.13 -2.18 -0.03
C MET A 26 3.16 -3.23 0.53
N LEU A 27 2.90 -3.21 1.84
CA LEU A 27 1.97 -4.15 2.48
C LEU A 27 0.52 -3.92 2.04
N LEU A 28 0.10 -2.66 1.92
CA LEU A 28 -1.24 -2.33 1.40
C LEU A 28 -1.38 -2.75 -0.07
N THR A 29 -0.36 -2.48 -0.89
CA THR A 29 -0.31 -2.93 -2.28
C THR A 29 -0.37 -4.45 -2.41
N LEU A 30 0.34 -5.17 -1.52
CA LEU A 30 0.28 -6.62 -1.45
C LEU A 30 -1.12 -7.11 -1.07
N GLY A 31 -1.80 -6.43 -0.15
CA GLY A 31 -3.20 -6.71 0.18
C GLY A 31 -4.12 -6.61 -1.03
N ILE A 32 -3.97 -5.56 -1.86
CA ILE A 32 -4.71 -5.39 -3.11
C ILE A 32 -4.37 -6.52 -4.10
N ALA A 33 -3.10 -6.92 -4.19
CA ALA A 33 -2.68 -8.04 -5.04
C ALA A 33 -3.33 -9.36 -4.60
N MET A 34 -3.46 -9.60 -3.29
CA MET A 34 -4.14 -10.78 -2.73
C MET A 34 -5.62 -10.85 -3.14
N LEU A 35 -6.31 -9.70 -3.24
CA LEU A 35 -7.68 -9.66 -3.79
C LEU A 35 -7.71 -10.06 -5.26
N CYS A 36 -6.72 -9.63 -6.04
CA CYS A 36 -6.62 -9.94 -7.47
C CYS A 36 -6.38 -11.44 -7.76
N VAL A 37 -5.69 -12.15 -6.86
CA VAL A 37 -5.38 -13.59 -7.01
C VAL A 37 -6.35 -14.51 -6.27
N ASN A 38 -7.48 -13.98 -5.78
CA ASN A 38 -8.47 -14.78 -5.07
C ASN A 38 -8.92 -16.00 -5.91
N SER A 39 -8.96 -17.17 -5.29
CA SER A 39 -9.35 -18.43 -5.94
C SER A 39 -10.75 -18.39 -6.56
N SER A 40 -11.64 -17.54 -6.04
CA SER A 40 -12.99 -17.29 -6.55
C SER A 40 -12.99 -16.08 -7.52
N PRO A 41 -13.21 -16.30 -8.83
CA PRO A 41 -13.19 -15.21 -9.82
C PRO A 41 -14.19 -14.07 -9.54
N PRO A 42 -15.42 -14.32 -9.05
CA PRO A 42 -16.37 -13.24 -8.73
C PRO A 42 -15.93 -12.31 -7.60
N GLN A 43 -14.99 -12.75 -6.74
CA GLN A 43 -14.46 -11.96 -5.64
C GLN A 43 -13.28 -11.08 -6.05
N ARG A 44 -12.75 -11.26 -7.26
CA ARG A 44 -11.65 -10.45 -7.77
C ARG A 44 -12.18 -9.06 -8.15
N PRO A 45 -11.49 -7.98 -7.75
CA PRO A 45 -11.86 -6.64 -8.15
C PRO A 45 -11.73 -6.47 -9.67
N ARG A 46 -12.59 -5.64 -10.25
CA ARG A 46 -12.41 -5.17 -11.63
C ARG A 46 -11.18 -4.29 -11.69
N LYS A 47 -10.54 -4.24 -12.86
CA LYS A 47 -9.36 -3.38 -13.10
C LYS A 47 -9.55 -1.94 -12.63
N LYS A 48 -10.74 -1.35 -12.84
CA LYS A 48 -11.07 0.01 -12.38
C LYS A 48 -11.03 0.16 -10.86
N GLU A 49 -11.42 -0.88 -10.13
CA GLU A 49 -11.43 -0.91 -8.66
C GLU A 49 -10.00 -1.07 -8.15
N VAL A 50 -9.19 -1.92 -8.80
CA VAL A 50 -7.76 -2.03 -8.50
C VAL A 50 -7.04 -0.69 -8.65
N VAL A 51 -7.31 0.04 -9.73
CA VAL A 51 -6.73 1.38 -9.93
C VAL A 51 -7.17 2.34 -8.83
N ALA A 52 -8.45 2.35 -8.45
CA ALA A 52 -8.95 3.21 -7.38
C ALA A 52 -8.28 2.89 -6.03
N LEU A 53 -8.16 1.60 -5.67
CA LEU A 53 -7.51 1.16 -4.45
C LEU A 53 -6.02 1.55 -4.42
N LEU A 54 -5.30 1.40 -5.54
CA LEU A 54 -3.90 1.79 -5.62
C LEU A 54 -3.70 3.31 -5.50
N MET A 55 -4.62 4.12 -6.04
CA MET A 55 -4.58 5.58 -5.86
C MET A 55 -4.81 5.95 -4.39
N GLU A 56 -5.75 5.30 -3.71
CA GLU A 56 -6.01 5.53 -2.29
C GLU A 56 -4.80 5.21 -1.41
N VAL A 57 -4.08 4.12 -1.72
CA VAL A 57 -2.83 3.77 -1.02
C VAL A 57 -1.80 4.88 -1.16
N LYS A 58 -1.60 5.41 -2.37
CA LYS A 58 -0.67 6.51 -2.63
C LYS A 58 -1.06 7.80 -1.88
N GLU A 59 -2.36 8.13 -1.85
CA GLU A 59 -2.86 9.31 -1.14
C GLU A 59 -2.79 9.15 0.39
N PHE A 60 -3.08 7.96 0.91
CA PHE A 60 -2.97 7.65 2.33
C PHE A 60 -1.52 7.76 2.81
N THR A 61 -0.57 7.23 2.04
CA THR A 61 0.84 7.34 2.40
C THR A 61 1.32 8.78 2.26
N CYS A 62 0.95 9.52 1.21
CA CYS A 62 1.29 10.94 1.09
C CYS A 62 0.88 11.75 2.34
N ARG A 63 -0.37 11.59 2.80
CA ARG A 63 -0.89 12.29 3.98
C ARG A 63 -0.19 11.91 5.30
N MET A 64 0.45 10.74 5.37
CA MET A 64 1.24 10.33 6.54
C MET A 64 2.69 10.82 6.52
N GLY A 65 3.21 11.24 5.36
CA GLY A 65 4.56 11.81 5.20
C GLY A 65 4.59 13.34 5.25
N GLU A 66 3.43 13.99 5.18
CA GLU A 66 3.28 15.44 5.27
C GLU A 66 3.38 15.96 6.71
N ASN A 67 4.53 15.72 7.35
CA ASN A 67 5.08 16.66 8.34
C ASN A 67 6.43 17.23 7.91
N PHE A 68 6.93 16.93 6.70
CA PHE A 68 8.13 17.56 6.15
C PHE A 68 8.04 17.69 4.62
N THR A 69 7.25 18.64 4.14
CA THR A 69 7.71 19.80 3.33
C THR A 69 6.48 20.63 2.99
N THR A 70 6.49 21.87 3.44
CA THR A 70 5.63 22.93 2.96
C THR A 70 5.75 23.05 1.43
N ASN A 71 4.63 23.39 0.76
CA ASN A 71 4.52 23.96 -0.60
C ASN A 71 4.02 23.09 -1.78
N GLU A 72 3.03 22.20 -1.62
CA GLU A 72 2.22 21.71 -2.77
C GLU A 72 0.77 22.21 -2.80
N ALA A 73 0.41 23.19 -1.96
CA ALA A 73 -0.91 23.83 -2.00
C ALA A 73 -1.09 24.89 -3.11
N ILE A 74 -0.22 24.95 -4.13
CA ILE A 74 -0.34 25.91 -5.25
C ILE A 74 -0.73 25.23 -6.59
N ILE A 75 -0.72 23.90 -6.68
CA ILE A 75 -1.07 23.21 -7.94
C ILE A 75 -2.56 22.83 -8.02
N TYR A 76 -3.33 22.96 -6.94
CA TYR A 76 -4.78 22.76 -6.95
C TYR A 76 -5.52 23.93 -6.27
N SER A 77 -5.66 25.03 -7.03
CA SER A 77 -6.64 26.14 -6.90
C SER A 77 -6.18 27.40 -6.17
#